data_AF-A0A256WKV7-F1
#
_entry.id   AF-A0A256WKV7-F1
#
_cell.length_a   1.000
_cell.length_b   1.000
_cell.length_c   1.000
_cell.angle_alpha   90.00
_cell.angle_beta   90.00
_cell.angle_gamma   90.00
#
_symmetry.space_group_name_H-M   'P 1'
#
loop_
_entity.id
_entity.type
_entity.pdbx_description
1 polymer ?
#
loop_
_entity_poly.entity_id
_entity_poly.type
_entity_poly.pdbx_seq_one_letter_code
_entity_poly.pdbx_strand_id
1 'polypeptide(L)' 'MAFKDLFKDDNNINEKSVVGFASFLVMVIFAVVDIITGVFGQELQIQDYIYNSFVIITLGSFGIAEVGKIFGKKKDEDN' A
#
# COMPACT_ATOMS: atom_id res chain seq x y z
N MET A 1 -14.80 -11.74 7.46
CA MET A 1 -14.53 -12.65 6.33
C MET A 1 -13.77 -11.98 5.17
N ALA A 2 -13.86 -10.65 4.98
CA ALA A 2 -13.17 -9.94 3.89
C ALA A 2 -11.62 -9.97 3.92
N PHE A 3 -10.98 -9.94 5.10
CA PHE A 3 -9.52 -9.98 5.20
C PHE A 3 -8.90 -11.29 4.71
N LYS A 4 -9.60 -12.42 4.86
CA LYS A 4 -9.09 -13.73 4.44
C LYS A 4 -9.20 -13.93 2.92
N ASP A 5 -10.14 -13.24 2.27
CA ASP A 5 -10.28 -13.25 0.80
C ASP A 5 -9.20 -12.42 0.09
N LEU A 6 -8.55 -11.49 0.82
CA LEU A 6 -7.41 -10.70 0.35
C LEU A 6 -6.12 -11.55 0.24
N PHE A 7 -6.08 -12.70 0.91
CA PHE A 7 -4.96 -13.67 0.94
C PHE A 7 -5.30 -15.01 0.27
N LYS A 8 -6.36 -15.08 -0.56
CA LYS A 8 -6.65 -16.29 -1.33
C LYS A 8 -5.66 -16.43 -2.49
N ASP A 9 -5.06 -17.62 -2.57
CA ASP A 9 -4.04 -18.09 -3.51
C ASP A 9 -4.52 -18.18 -4.98
N ASP A 10 -5.81 -17.92 -5.24
CA ASP A 10 -6.34 -17.73 -6.60
C ASP A 10 -5.85 -16.39 -7.14
N ASN A 11 -4.70 -16.48 -7.80
CA ASN A 11 -3.85 -15.48 -8.44
C ASN A 11 -4.54 -14.49 -9.41
N ASN A 12 -5.55 -13.74 -8.96
CA ASN A 12 -6.16 -12.61 -9.67
C ASN A 12 -5.75 -11.25 -9.04
N ILE A 13 -5.36 -11.25 -7.78
CA ILE A 13 -4.91 -10.04 -7.08
C ILE A 13 -3.38 -10.03 -7.07
N ASN A 14 -2.79 -8.99 -7.66
CA ASN A 14 -1.36 -8.76 -7.64
C ASN A 14 -0.90 -8.52 -6.19
N GLU A 15 -0.17 -9.47 -5.61
CA GLU A 15 0.35 -9.42 -4.24
C GLU A 15 1.08 -8.09 -3.94
N LYS A 16 1.74 -7.51 -4.95
CA LYS A 16 2.39 -6.20 -4.85
C LYS A 16 1.36 -5.09 -4.60
N SER A 17 0.24 -5.11 -5.29
CA SER A 17 -0.85 -4.16 -5.04
C SER A 17 -1.45 -4.33 -3.65
N VAL A 18 -1.51 -5.56 -3.12
CA VAL A 18 -2.00 -5.84 -1.75
C VAL A 18 -1.09 -5.23 -0.71
N VAL A 19 0.22 -5.48 -0.81
CA VAL A 19 1.22 -4.94 0.12
C VAL A 19 1.24 -3.41 0.05
N GLY A 20 1.17 -2.85 -1.16
CA GLY A 20 1.05 -1.40 -1.36
C GLY A 20 -0.22 -0.81 -0.74
N PHE A 21 -1.35 -1.49 -0.88
CA PHE A 21 -2.62 -1.05 -0.31
C PHE A 21 -2.65 -1.16 1.22
N ALA A 22 -2.10 -2.23 1.79
CA ALA A 22 -2.00 -2.39 3.24
C ALA A 22 -1.13 -1.30 3.87
N SER A 23 0.02 -1.00 3.25
CA SER A 23 0.90 0.10 3.65
C SER A 23 0.19 1.46 3.61
N PHE A 24 -0.57 1.73 2.54
CA PHE A 24 -1.37 2.94 2.42
C PHE A 24 -2.45 3.04 3.51
N LEU A 25 -3.14 1.95 3.80
CA LEU A 25 -4.21 1.91 4.81
C LEU A 25 -3.67 2.25 6.21
N VAL A 26 -2.49 1.74 6.56
CA VAL A 26 -1.80 2.10 7.81
C VAL A 26 -1.51 3.60 7.87
N MET A 27 -1.02 4.21 6.78
CA MET A 27 -0.78 5.67 6.74
C MET A 27 -2.07 6.48 6.92
N VAL A 28 -3.19 6.06 6.31
CA VAL A 28 -4.48 6.72 6.49
C VAL A 28 -4.95 6.65 7.93
N ILE A 29 -4.83 5.49 8.59
CA ILE A 29 -5.18 5.34 10.00
C ILE A 29 -4.32 6.28 10.86
N PHE A 30 -3.01 6.33 10.61
CA PHE A 30 -2.12 7.24 11.33
C PHE A 30 -2.50 8.70 11.15
N ALA A 31 -2.84 9.13 9.94
CA ALA A 31 -3.29 10.50 9.67
C ALA A 31 -4.61 10.82 10.39
N VAL A 32 -5.55 9.87 10.44
CA VAL A 32 -6.81 10.04 11.19
C VAL A 32 -6.54 10.16 12.68
N VAL A 33 -5.67 9.32 13.24
CA VAL A 33 -5.27 9.39 14.65
C VAL A 33 -4.57 10.71 14.95
N ASP A 34 -3.65 11.15 14.09
CA ASP A 34 -2.94 12.43 14.24
C ASP A 34 -3.90 13.62 14.29
N ILE A 35 -4.89 13.68 13.39
CA ILE A 35 -5.92 14.72 13.41
C ILE A 35 -6.73 14.67 14.72
N ILE A 36 -7.15 13.48 15.15
CA ILE A 36 -7.89 13.31 16.40
C ILE A 36 -7.04 13.84 17.56
N THR A 37 -5.79 13.38 17.68
CA THR A 37 -4.93 13.72 18.81
C THR A 37 -4.52 15.19 18.80
N GLY A 38 -4.32 15.79 17.62
CA GLY A 38 -4.14 17.23 17.43
C GLY A 38 -5.35 18.04 17.91
N VAL A 39 -6.57 17.56 17.69
CA VAL A 39 -7.80 18.18 18.26
C VAL A 39 -7.87 18.03 19.78
N PHE A 40 -7.31 16.96 20.35
CA PHE A 40 -7.17 16.77 21.80
C PHE A 40 -5.96 17.51 22.41
N GLY A 41 -5.20 18.27 21.62
CA GLY A 41 -4.07 19.09 22.08
C GLY A 41 -2.81 18.29 22.43
N GLN A 42 -2.73 17.02 22.04
CA GLN A 42 -1.46 16.28 22.07
C GLN A 42 -0.93 16.17 20.63
N GLU A 43 0.28 16.67 20.39
CA GLU A 43 0.90 16.53 19.08
C GLU A 43 1.55 15.14 18.98
N LEU A 44 1.14 14.34 18.00
CA LEU A 44 1.87 13.13 17.67
C LEU A 44 3.12 13.51 16.87
N GLN A 45 4.30 13.27 17.43
CA GLN A 45 5.55 13.39 16.69
C GLN A 45 5.71 12.20 15.74
N ILE A 46 5.19 12.33 14.53
CA ILE A 46 5.43 11.35 13.47
C ILE A 46 6.88 11.50 13.00
N GLN A 47 7.68 10.45 13.17
CA GLN A 47 9.05 10.44 12.68
C GLN A 47 9.06 10.35 11.15
N ASP A 48 9.72 11.31 10.51
CA ASP A 48 9.87 11.37 9.04
C ASP A 48 10.39 10.05 8.45
N TYR A 49 11.30 9.37 9.17
CA TYR A 49 11.83 8.07 8.77
C TYR A 49 10.73 7.00 8.63
N ILE A 50 9.79 6.96 9.57
CA ILE A 50 8.69 5.99 9.57
C ILE A 50 7.73 6.33 8.43
N TYR A 51 7.33 7.59 8.32
CA TYR A 51 6.43 8.05 7.26
C TYR A 51 7.00 7.77 5.86
N ASN A 52 8.26 8.17 5.61
CA ASN A 52 8.93 7.96 4.33
C ASN A 52 9.09 6.48 3.99
N SER A 53 9.31 5.61 4.99
CA SER A 53 9.38 4.17 4.76
C SER A 53 8.07 3.60 4.22
N PHE A 54 6.92 3.97 4.82
CA PHE A 54 5.61 3.56 4.32
C PHE A 54 5.29 4.17 2.95
N VAL A 55 5.68 5.43 2.70
CA VAL A 55 5.52 6.06 1.39
C VAL A 55 6.30 5.30 0.31
N ILE A 56 7.56 4.95 0.57
CA ILE A 56 8.40 4.19 -0.38
C ILE A 56 7.81 2.80 -0.63
N ILE A 57 7.34 2.11 0.40
CA ILE A 57 6.71 0.79 0.24
C ILE A 57 5.44 0.90 -0.62
N THR A 58 4.61 1.91 -0.36
CA THR A 58 3.36 2.15 -1.10
C THR A 58 3.63 2.44 -2.58
N LEU A 59 4.50 3.42 -2.86
CA LEU A 59 4.85 3.82 -4.21
C LEU A 59 5.62 2.74 -4.96
N GLY A 60 6.58 2.08 -4.30
CA GLY A 60 7.35 0.98 -4.88
C GLY A 60 6.45 -0.21 -5.22
N SER A 61 5.55 -0.58 -4.32
CA SER A 61 4.63 -1.70 -4.54
C SER A 61 3.63 -1.44 -5.67
N PHE A 62 3.07 -0.22 -5.75
CA PHE A 62 2.19 0.15 -6.86
C PHE A 62 2.95 0.34 -8.19
N GLY A 63 4.15 0.91 -8.15
CA GLY A 63 5.00 1.05 -9.34
C GLY A 63 5.38 -0.31 -9.94
N ILE A 64 5.83 -1.27 -9.14
CA ILE A 64 6.16 -2.62 -9.62
C ILE A 64 4.90 -3.34 -10.09
N ALA A 65 3.75 -3.08 -9.46
CA ALA A 65 2.47 -3.65 -9.89
C ALA A 65 2.02 -3.16 -11.28
N GLU A 66 2.15 -1.87 -11.55
CA GLU A 66 1.81 -1.27 -12.86
C GLU A 66 2.80 -1.70 -13.95
N VAL A 67 4.10 -1.65 -13.66
CA VAL A 67 5.16 -2.12 -14.57
C VAL A 67 4.96 -3.60 -14.88
N GLY A 68 4.66 -4.43 -13.88
CA GLY A 68 4.35 -5.85 -14.07
C GLY A 68 3.16 -6.09 -15.03
N LYS A 69 2.10 -5.28 -14.93
CA LYS A 69 0.95 -5.35 -15.85
C LYS A 69 1.31 -4.96 -17.29
N ILE A 70 2.11 -3.90 -17.45
CA ILE A 70 2.49 -3.38 -18.77
C ILE A 70 3.51 -4.30 -19.46
N PHE A 71 4.50 -4.81 -18.73
CA PHE A 71 5.49 -5.74 -19.26
C PHE A 71 4.95 -7.16 -19.46
N GLY A 72 3.97 -7.59 -18.65
CA GLY A 72 3.27 -8.87 -18.85
C GLY A 72 2.53 -8.91 -20.19
N LYS A 73 1.81 -7.84 -20.54
CA LYS A 73 1.08 -7.75 -21.82
C LYS A 73 1.96 -7.88 -23.07
N LYS A 74 3.20 -7.39 -23.02
CA LYS A 74 4.14 -7.51 -24.16
C LYS A 74 4.61 -8.94 -24.41
N LYS A 75 4.51 -9.84 -23.41
CA LYS A 75 4.97 -11.22 -23.56
C LYS A 75 3.92 -12.14 -24.20
N ASP A 76 2.64 -11.76 -24.13
CA ASP A 76 1.54 -12.51 -24.75
C ASP A 76 1.28 -12.12 -26.22
N GLU A 77 1.81 -10.98 -26.70
CA GLU A 77 1.67 -10.56 -28.11
C GLU A 77 2.76 -11.13 -29.05
N ASP A 78 3.78 -11.81 -28.51
CA ASP A 78 4.90 -12.40 -29.27
C ASP A 78 4.83 -13.95 -29.40
N ASN A 79 3.68 -14.58 -29.09
CA ASN A 79 3.45 -16.02 -29.31
C ASN A 79 2.34 -16.29 -30.34
#